data_AF-A0A369B3X6-F1
#
_entry.id   AF-A0A369B3X6-F1
#
_cell.length_a   1.000
_cell.length_b   1.000
_cell.length_c   1.000
_cell.angle_alpha   90.00
_cell.angle_beta   90.00
_cell.angle_gamma   90.00
#
_symmetry.space_group_name_H-M   'P 1'
#
loop_
_entity.id
_entity.type
_entity.pdbx_description
1 polymer ?
#
loop_
_entity_poly.entity_id
_entity_poly.type
_entity_poly.pdbx_seq_one_letter_code
_entity_poly.pdbx_strand_id
1 'polypeptide(L)'
;MLRIAKLAMVALMIWILALLPGGALHADGENVLQNAGFETISSDAPDLWNRDVWLQTEGSSHLGIAQDQAHSGNASAVVENMQPNHAKWVQQAKVNPGRNYLISGWVQVAEMGSGEVGATIFPLGVGGCSRI
;
A
#
# COMPACT_ATOMS: atom_id res chain seq x y z
N MET A 1 -34.84 38.83 18.60
CA MET A 1 -34.43 38.71 17.18
C MET A 1 -32.97 38.27 17.00
N LEU A 2 -31.98 38.95 17.60
CA LEU A 2 -30.55 38.62 17.42
C LEU A 2 -30.13 37.18 17.83
N ARG A 3 -30.74 36.59 18.86
CA ARG A 3 -30.45 35.20 19.30
C ARG A 3 -30.98 34.13 18.34
N ILE A 4 -32.16 34.36 17.75
CA ILE A 4 -32.79 33.44 16.79
C ILE A 4 -32.02 33.45 15.46
N ALA A 5 -31.57 34.63 15.01
CA ALA A 5 -30.73 34.76 13.83
C ALA A 5 -29.38 34.02 13.98
N LYS A 6 -28.75 34.07 15.18
CA LYS A 6 -27.53 33.32 15.46
C LYS A 6 -27.74 31.81 15.45
N LEU A 7 -28.85 31.32 16.02
CA LEU A 7 -29.19 29.89 16.02
C LEU A 7 -29.47 29.38 14.59
N ALA A 8 -30.20 30.15 13.79
CA ALA A 8 -30.46 29.82 12.39
C ALA A 8 -29.16 29.78 11.55
N MET A 9 -28.24 30.71 11.80
CA MET A 9 -26.94 30.76 11.13
C MET A 9 -26.06 29.56 11.50
N VAL A 10 -26.05 29.14 12.77
CA VAL A 10 -25.32 27.94 13.21
C VAL A 10 -25.92 26.67 12.62
N ALA A 11 -27.25 26.56 12.57
CA ALA A 11 -27.92 25.42 11.95
C ALA A 11 -27.64 25.34 10.44
N LEU A 12 -27.65 26.47 9.74
CA LEU A 12 -27.27 26.55 8.32
C LEU A 12 -25.81 26.15 8.10
N MET A 13 -24.90 26.60 8.98
CA MET A 13 -23.48 26.23 8.91
C MET A 13 -23.26 24.73 9.11
N ILE A 14 -23.96 24.10 10.06
CA ILE A 14 -23.91 22.65 10.28
C ILE A 14 -24.48 21.89 9.07
N TRP A 15 -25.56 22.40 8.48
CA TRP A 15 -26.17 21.79 7.29
C TRP A 15 -25.24 21.87 6.07
N ILE A 16 -24.55 23.01 5.88
CA ILE A 16 -23.51 23.17 4.84
C ILE A 16 -22.33 22.23 5.11
N LEU A 17 -21.87 22.09 6.36
CA LEU A 17 -20.80 21.15 6.70
C LEU A 17 -21.20 19.68 6.47
N ALA A 18 -22.46 19.32 6.70
CA ALA A 18 -22.97 17.98 6.43
C ALA A 18 -23.11 17.67 4.93
N LEU A 19 -23.19 18.71 4.08
CA LEU A 19 -23.19 18.61 2.62
C LEU A 19 -21.78 18.58 2.01
N LEU A 20 -20.73 18.83 2.81
CA LEU A 20 -19.36 18.61 2.35
C LEU A 20 -19.18 17.09 2.20
N PRO A 21 -18.87 16.59 0.99
CA PRO A 21 -18.61 15.17 0.81
C PRO A 21 -17.38 14.80 1.65
N GLY A 22 -17.61 14.16 2.79
CA GLY A 22 -16.61 13.41 3.54
C GLY A 22 -16.23 12.12 2.81
N GLY A 23 -16.14 12.18 1.48
CA GLY A 23 -15.82 11.04 0.64
C GLY A 23 -14.40 10.60 0.97
N ALA A 24 -14.25 9.32 1.29
CA ALA A 24 -12.95 8.68 1.26
C ALA A 24 -12.29 9.06 -0.08
N LEU A 25 -11.10 9.65 -0.02
CA LEU A 25 -10.31 9.96 -1.21
C LEU A 25 -9.96 8.62 -1.85
N HIS A 26 -10.78 8.17 -2.79
CA HIS A 26 -10.49 7.04 -3.64
C HIS A 26 -9.64 7.55 -4.81
N ALA A 27 -8.65 6.77 -5.22
CA ALA A 27 -7.95 7.04 -6.46
C ALA A 27 -8.98 6.92 -7.61
N ASP A 28 -9.18 8.01 -8.34
CA ASP A 28 -10.04 8.06 -9.52
C ASP A 28 -9.30 7.43 -10.70
N GLY A 29 -9.33 6.10 -10.78
CA GLY A 29 -8.67 5.35 -11.84
C GLY A 29 -8.44 3.88 -11.52
N GLU A 30 -8.12 3.11 -12.56
CA GLU A 30 -7.65 1.73 -12.41
C GLU A 30 -6.32 1.69 -11.64
N ASN A 31 -6.08 0.59 -10.95
CA ASN A 31 -4.82 0.39 -10.24
C ASN A 31 -3.66 0.40 -11.24
N VAL A 32 -2.64 1.22 -10.97
CA VAL A 32 -1.43 1.33 -11.80
C VAL A 32 -0.58 0.06 -11.70
N LEU A 33 -0.67 -0.65 -10.57
CA LEU A 33 0.00 -1.93 -10.37
C LEU A 33 -0.76 -3.05 -11.08
N GLN A 34 -0.03 -3.88 -11.80
CA GLN A 34 -0.52 -5.10 -12.40
C GLN A 34 -0.40 -6.26 -11.41
N ASN A 35 -1.34 -7.20 -11.44
CA ASN A 35 -1.37 -8.33 -10.50
C ASN A 35 -1.21 -7.89 -9.03
N ALA A 36 -1.87 -6.81 -8.62
CA ALA A 36 -1.73 -6.22 -7.28
C ALA A 36 -2.31 -7.12 -6.17
N GLY A 37 -3.18 -8.08 -6.53
CA GLY A 37 -3.70 -9.11 -5.63
C GLY A 37 -2.87 -10.39 -5.60
N PHE A 38 -1.78 -10.48 -6.37
CA PHE A 38 -0.88 -11.66 -6.41
C PHE A 38 -1.51 -12.98 -6.91
N GLU A 39 -2.69 -12.92 -7.53
CA GLU A 39 -3.45 -14.09 -7.98
C GLU A 39 -2.85 -14.80 -9.20
N THR A 40 -2.10 -14.06 -10.03
CA THR A 40 -1.41 -14.66 -11.18
C THR A 40 0.00 -15.07 -10.76
N ILE A 41 0.34 -16.35 -10.94
CA ILE A 41 1.60 -16.93 -10.49
C ILE A 41 2.41 -17.41 -11.70
N SER A 42 3.68 -17.05 -11.74
CA SER A 42 4.65 -17.50 -12.75
C SER A 42 5.95 -17.90 -12.06
N SER A 43 6.40 -19.13 -12.27
CA SER A 43 7.68 -19.64 -11.74
C SER A 43 7.89 -19.36 -10.25
N ASP A 44 6.92 -19.72 -9.41
CA ASP A 44 6.93 -19.53 -7.95
C ASP A 44 7.03 -18.06 -7.48
N ALA A 45 6.66 -17.13 -8.35
CA ALA A 45 6.59 -15.71 -8.04
C ALA A 45 5.24 -15.14 -8.50
N PRO A 46 4.70 -14.11 -7.83
CA PRO A 46 3.58 -13.36 -8.39
C PRO A 46 4.02 -12.75 -9.72
N ASP A 47 3.25 -12.99 -10.78
CA ASP A 47 3.59 -12.48 -12.10
C ASP A 47 3.74 -10.96 -12.08
N LEU A 48 4.72 -10.44 -12.83
CA LEU A 48 5.13 -9.02 -12.88
C LEU A 48 5.74 -8.45 -11.60
N TRP A 49 5.93 -9.25 -10.55
CA TRP A 49 6.67 -8.87 -9.35
C TRP A 49 8.08 -9.47 -9.36
N ASN A 50 9.07 -8.65 -9.00
CA ASN A 50 10.46 -9.05 -8.94
C ASN A 50 10.91 -9.25 -7.49
N ARG A 51 11.80 -10.23 -7.28
CA ARG A 51 12.49 -10.43 -6.01
C ARG A 51 13.67 -9.45 -5.94
N ASP A 52 13.72 -8.65 -4.87
CA ASP A 52 14.88 -7.84 -4.53
C ASP A 52 15.31 -8.21 -3.10
N VAL A 53 16.49 -8.81 -2.98
CA VAL A 53 17.04 -9.32 -1.73
C VAL A 53 18.47 -8.84 -1.59
N TRP A 54 18.74 -8.15 -0.49
CA TRP A 54 20.07 -7.60 -0.22
C TRP A 54 21.12 -8.70 0.03
N LEU A 55 20.88 -9.56 1.01
CA LEU A 55 21.74 -10.72 1.29
C LEU A 55 21.21 -11.94 0.53
N GLN A 56 21.95 -12.36 -0.50
CA GLN A 56 21.55 -13.46 -1.40
C GLN A 56 22.04 -14.83 -0.95
N THR A 57 22.61 -14.94 0.25
CA THR A 57 23.04 -16.22 0.81
C THR A 57 21.84 -17.16 0.92
N GLU A 58 22.02 -18.42 0.50
CA GLU A 58 20.98 -19.43 0.56
C GLU A 58 20.43 -19.57 1.99
N GLY A 59 19.11 -19.53 2.12
CA GLY A 59 18.44 -19.62 3.41
C GLY A 59 18.43 -18.33 4.25
N SER A 60 18.94 -17.19 3.75
CA SER A 60 18.85 -15.92 4.49
C SER A 60 17.45 -15.28 4.43
N SER A 61 16.75 -15.41 3.31
CA SER A 61 15.36 -14.96 3.15
C SER A 61 14.57 -15.87 2.23
N HIS A 62 13.27 -15.95 2.45
CA HIS A 62 12.31 -16.63 1.60
C HIS A 62 11.29 -15.63 1.08
N LEU A 63 11.13 -15.60 -0.25
CA LEU A 63 10.07 -14.87 -0.93
C LEU A 63 9.23 -15.88 -1.68
N GLY A 64 7.95 -15.93 -1.35
CA GLY A 64 7.03 -16.92 -1.89
C GLY A 64 5.60 -16.39 -1.97
N ILE A 65 4.67 -17.33 -2.08
CA ILE A 65 3.23 -17.07 -2.22
C ILE A 65 2.50 -17.98 -1.24
N ALA A 66 1.64 -17.42 -0.41
CA ALA A 66 0.72 -18.18 0.42
C ALA A 66 -0.61 -18.32 -0.31
N GLN A 67 -1.19 -19.52 -0.27
CA GLN A 67 -2.56 -19.77 -0.69
C GLN A 67 -3.48 -19.81 0.53
N ASP A 68 -4.74 -19.43 0.34
CA ASP A 68 -5.80 -19.41 1.37
C ASP A 68 -5.52 -18.48 2.57
N GLN A 69 -4.45 -17.68 2.49
CA GLN A 69 -4.09 -16.66 3.44
C GLN A 69 -3.97 -15.32 2.71
N ALA A 70 -5.11 -14.75 2.35
CA ALA A 70 -5.19 -13.50 1.61
C ALA A 70 -6.28 -12.59 2.20
N HIS A 71 -6.07 -11.28 2.12
CA HIS A 71 -7.11 -10.31 2.46
C HIS A 71 -8.28 -10.37 1.45
N SER A 72 -7.97 -10.63 0.18
CA SER A 72 -8.94 -10.78 -0.91
C SER A 72 -8.38 -11.76 -1.93
N GLY A 73 -9.24 -12.56 -2.57
CA GLY A 73 -8.78 -13.59 -3.50
C GLY A 73 -8.26 -14.81 -2.75
N ASN A 74 -7.35 -15.56 -3.38
CA ASN A 74 -6.80 -16.80 -2.81
C ASN A 74 -5.29 -16.75 -2.57
N ALA A 75 -4.59 -15.70 -3.01
CA ALA A 75 -3.14 -15.61 -2.92
C ALA A 75 -2.66 -14.34 -2.20
N SER A 76 -1.52 -14.46 -1.52
CA SER A 76 -0.77 -13.31 -1.02
C SER A 76 0.73 -13.52 -1.18
N ALA A 77 1.47 -12.42 -1.36
CA ALA A 77 2.92 -12.46 -1.39
C ALA A 77 3.49 -12.60 0.03
N VAL A 78 4.45 -13.51 0.19
CA VAL A 78 5.12 -13.80 1.46
C VAL A 78 6.56 -13.28 1.41
N VAL A 79 6.99 -12.70 2.52
CA VAL A 79 8.38 -12.35 2.78
C VAL A 79 8.73 -12.85 4.18
N GLU A 80 9.75 -13.69 4.26
CA GLU A 80 10.30 -14.21 5.50
C GLU A 80 11.82 -14.00 5.51
N ASN A 81 12.34 -13.56 6.65
CA ASN A 81 13.76 -13.33 6.87
C ASN A 81 14.21 -14.22 8.03
N MET A 82 15.10 -15.16 7.75
CA MET A 82 15.65 -16.08 8.76
C MET A 82 16.82 -15.43 9.53
N GLN A 83 17.30 -14.30 9.02
CA GLN A 83 18.29 -13.41 9.62
C GLN A 83 18.04 -11.98 9.14
N PRO A 84 18.61 -10.95 9.80
CA PRO A 84 18.42 -9.56 9.38
C PRO A 84 18.77 -9.35 7.90
N ASN A 85 17.76 -9.03 7.09
CA ASN A 85 17.89 -8.86 5.66
C ASN A 85 16.85 -7.87 5.10
N HIS A 86 17.14 -7.30 3.94
CA HIS A 86 16.21 -6.45 3.20
C HIS A 86 15.67 -7.24 1.99
N ALA A 87 14.73 -8.14 2.26
CA ALA A 87 13.98 -8.90 1.28
C ALA A 87 12.66 -8.18 0.96
N LYS A 88 12.32 -8.04 -0.33
CA LYS A 88 11.09 -7.37 -0.76
C LYS A 88 10.66 -7.81 -2.16
N TRP A 89 9.35 -7.81 -2.37
CA TRP A 89 8.75 -7.86 -3.70
C TRP A 89 8.66 -6.45 -4.28
N VAL A 90 9.07 -6.29 -5.55
CA VAL A 90 9.11 -4.98 -6.22
C VAL A 90 8.41 -5.03 -7.56
N GLN A 91 7.59 -4.04 -7.83
CA GLN A 91 7.02 -3.77 -9.15
C GLN A 91 7.22 -2.30 -9.51
N GLN A 92 7.60 -2.03 -10.76
CA GLN A 92 7.71 -0.67 -11.26
C GLN A 92 6.34 -0.16 -11.73
N ALA A 93 5.81 0.85 -11.06
CA ALA A 93 4.58 1.53 -11.48
C ALA A 93 4.90 2.64 -12.50
N LYS A 94 4.22 2.64 -13.65
CA LYS A 94 4.29 3.75 -14.62
C LYS A 94 3.33 4.86 -14.21
N VAL A 95 3.87 5.98 -13.75
CA VAL A 95 3.09 7.14 -13.29
C VAL A 95 3.28 8.35 -14.20
N ASN A 96 2.29 9.24 -14.19
CA ASN A 96 2.31 10.48 -14.96
C ASN A 96 2.83 11.65 -14.09
N PRO A 97 3.73 12.50 -14.61
CA PRO A 97 4.20 13.68 -13.88
C PRO A 97 3.06 14.62 -13.47
N GLY A 98 3.22 15.29 -12.32
CA GLY A 98 2.28 16.29 -11.82
C GLY A 98 0.94 15.73 -11.32
N ARG A 99 0.84 14.40 -11.12
CA ARG A 99 -0.35 13.74 -10.59
C ARG A 99 -0.13 13.22 -9.17
N ASN A 100 -1.21 13.18 -8.40
CA ASN A 100 -1.23 12.58 -7.08
C ASN A 100 -1.68 11.12 -7.19
N TYR A 101 -1.03 10.24 -6.43
CA TYR A 101 -1.34 8.82 -6.36
C TYR A 101 -1.53 8.41 -4.91
N LEU A 102 -2.50 7.52 -4.67
CA LEU A 102 -2.69 6.88 -3.38
C LEU A 102 -1.98 5.53 -3.38
N ILE A 103 -1.13 5.31 -2.40
CA ILE A 103 -0.50 4.00 -2.15
C ILE A 103 -1.20 3.41 -0.92
N SER A 104 -1.85 2.27 -1.11
CA SER A 104 -2.51 1.54 -0.05
C SER A 104 -2.39 0.04 -0.30
N GLY A 105 -2.44 -0.73 0.77
CA GLY A 105 -2.38 -2.18 0.71
C GLY A 105 -2.53 -2.78 2.10
N TRP A 106 -2.75 -4.09 2.12
CA TRP A 106 -2.92 -4.85 3.35
C TRP A 106 -1.64 -5.60 3.65
N VAL A 107 -1.23 -5.56 4.92
CA VAL A 107 -0.07 -6.30 5.42
C VAL A 107 -0.50 -7.07 6.65
N GLN A 108 -0.16 -8.35 6.67
CA GLN A 108 -0.28 -9.21 7.84
C GLN A 108 1.12 -9.61 8.30
N VAL A 109 1.38 -9.44 9.60
CA VAL A 109 2.60 -9.94 10.24
C VAL A 109 2.24 -11.23 10.95
N ALA A 110 2.72 -12.36 10.43
CA ALA A 110 2.49 -13.67 11.05
C ALA A 110 3.39 -13.88 12.27
N GLU A 111 4.67 -13.51 12.15
CA GLU A 111 5.67 -13.64 13.20
C GLU A 111 6.68 -12.48 13.09
N MET A 112 7.23 -12.05 14.23
CA MET A 112 8.31 -11.08 14.30
C MET A 112 9.09 -11.22 15.62
N GLY A 113 10.40 -10.98 15.59
CA GLY A 113 11.21 -10.91 16.79
C GLY A 113 10.90 -9.69 17.65
N SER A 114 11.31 -9.76 18.92
CA SER A 114 11.16 -8.63 19.85
C SER A 114 11.99 -7.44 19.39
N GLY A 115 11.33 -6.31 19.11
CA GLY A 115 11.99 -5.07 18.66
C GLY A 115 12.32 -5.03 17.17
N GLU A 116 11.92 -6.03 16.40
CA GLU A 116 12.05 -6.03 14.94
C GLU A 116 10.89 -5.29 14.26
N VAL A 117 11.01 -5.06 12.95
CA VAL A 117 9.97 -4.46 12.12
C VAL A 117 9.41 -5.52 11.20
N GLY A 118 8.08 -5.73 11.24
CA GLY A 118 7.40 -6.63 10.32
C GLY A 118 7.39 -6.12 8.87
N ALA A 119 6.64 -6.79 8.01
CA ALA A 119 6.50 -6.37 6.62
C ALA A 119 5.91 -4.94 6.52
N THR A 120 6.36 -4.17 5.53
CA THR A 120 5.90 -2.80 5.28
C THR A 120 5.78 -2.53 3.79
N ILE A 121 4.93 -1.56 3.42
CA ILE A 121 4.80 -1.06 2.05
C ILE A 121 5.60 0.24 1.95
N PHE A 122 6.54 0.29 1.00
CA PHE A 122 7.40 1.46 0.83
C PHE A 122 7.59 1.82 -0.65
N PRO A 123 7.37 3.08 -1.05
CA PRO A 123 7.64 3.53 -2.41
C PRO A 123 9.14 3.71 -2.66
N LEU A 124 9.67 3.01 -3.66
CA LEU A 124 11.07 3.14 -4.09
C LEU A 124 11.23 4.24 -5.15
N GLY A 125 12.40 4.89 -5.18
CA GLY A 125 12.75 5.86 -6.23
C GLY A 125 12.07 7.24 -6.10
N VAL A 126 11.31 7.47 -5.04
CA VAL A 126 10.69 8.78 -4.75
C VAL A 126 11.72 9.65 -4.03
N GLY A 127 12.59 10.33 -4.78
CA GLY A 127 13.68 11.10 -4.17
C GLY A 127 14.62 11.89 -5.10
N GLY A 128 14.26 12.10 -6.36
CA GLY A 128 15.14 12.73 -7.35
C GLY A 128 14.48 13.86 -8.15
N CYS A 129 14.01 14.92 -7.49
CA CYS A 129 13.78 16.20 -8.16
C CYS A 129 14.74 17.23 -7.57
N SER A 130 16.03 17.15 -7.94
CA SER A 130 16.85 18.35 -7.93
C SER A 130 16.36 19.21 -9.09
N ARG A 131 15.77 20.35 -8.77
CA ARG A 131 15.44 21.39 -9.72
C ARG A 131 16.77 21.97 -10.20
N ILE A 132 17.26 21.52 -11.35
CA ILE A 132 18.30 22.22 -12.11
C ILE A 132 17.67 23.35 -12.92
#